data_AF-W1WXV9-F1
#
_entry.id   AF-W1WXV9-F1
#
_cell.length_a   1.000
_cell.length_b   1.000
_cell.length_c   1.000
_cell.angle_alpha   90.00
_cell.angle_beta   90.00
_cell.angle_gamma   90.00
#
_symmetry.space_group_name_H-M   'P 1'
#
loop_
_entity.id
_entity.type
_entity.pdbx_description
1 polymer ?
#
loop_
_entity_poly.entity_id
_entity_poly.type
_entity_poly.pdbx_seq_one_letter_code
_entity_poly.pdbx_strand_id
1 'polypeptide(L)' 'MEAIEIKSDVPVMKFCKFCYATLNENGTCPTADCIHNELMELEAGEDNDTSQA' A
#
# COMPACT_ATOMS: atom_id res chain seq x y z
N MET A 1 11.57 11.05 34.17
CA MET A 1 11.26 9.83 33.40
C MET A 1 12.17 9.88 32.20
N GLU A 2 13.15 8.98 32.13
CA GLU A 2 14.06 8.92 30.98
C GLU A 2 13.26 8.37 29.78
N ALA A 3 13.38 9.01 28.61
CA ALA A 3 12.70 8.56 27.41
C ALA A 3 13.42 7.30 26.88
N ILE A 4 12.74 6.16 26.92
CA ILE A 4 13.23 4.91 26.32
C ILE A 4 12.92 4.96 24.82
N GLU A 5 13.95 5.03 23.99
CA GLU A 5 13.81 4.87 22.53
C GLU A 5 13.58 3.39 22.19
N ILE A 6 12.36 3.03 21.81
CA ILE A 6 12.04 1.68 21.34
C ILE A 6 12.32 1.62 19.83
N LYS A 7 13.36 0.88 19.44
CA LYS A 7 13.69 0.59 18.04
C LYS A 7 13.35 -0.88 17.75
N SER A 8 12.67 -1.13 16.63
CA SER A 8 12.32 -2.47 16.17
C SER A 8 13.15 -2.83 14.95
N ASP A 9 13.91 -3.93 15.04
CA ASP A 9 14.63 -4.51 13.91
C ASP A 9 13.71 -5.38 13.02
N VAL A 10 12.43 -5.52 13.39
CA VAL A 10 11.45 -6.25 12.58
C VAL A 10 11.06 -5.39 11.37
N PRO A 11 11.25 -5.89 10.13
CA PRO A 11 10.90 -5.15 8.92
C PRO A 11 9.39 -4.97 8.80
N VAL A 12 8.96 -3.80 8.34
CA VAL A 12 7.55 -3.49 8.08
C VAL A 12 7.12 -4.18 6.79
N MET A 13 6.24 -5.17 6.89
CA MET A 13 5.60 -5.80 5.74
C MET A 13 4.31 -5.08 5.39
N LYS A 14 4.06 -4.88 4.09
CA LYS A 14 2.81 -4.32 3.58
C LYS A 14 1.92 -5.45 3.06
N PHE A 15 0.63 -5.35 3.32
CA PHE A 15 -0.36 -6.35 2.92
C PHE A 15 -1.44 -5.72 2.05
N CYS A 16 -1.93 -6.49 1.08
CA CYS A 16 -3.08 -6.12 0.28
C CYS A 16 -4.33 -6.10 1.16
N LYS A 17 -5.07 -5.00 1.18
CA LYS A 17 -6.33 -4.89 1.94
C LYS A 17 -7.41 -5.87 1.44
N PHE A 18 -7.35 -6.29 0.18
CA PHE A 18 -8.41 -7.05 -0.47
C PHE A 18 -8.21 -8.56 -0.37
N CYS A 19 -7.00 -9.05 -0.69
CA CYS A 19 -6.71 -10.49 -0.67
C CYS A 19 -5.77 -10.90 0.47
N TYR A 20 -5.33 -9.96 1.31
CA TYR A 20 -4.42 -10.18 2.45
C TYR A 20 -3.05 -10.81 2.11
N ALA A 21 -2.72 -10.94 0.82
CA ALA A 21 -1.38 -11.30 0.38
C ALA A 21 -0.37 -10.18 0.71
N THR A 22 0.88 -10.56 0.99
CA THR A 22 1.98 -9.61 1.07
C THR A 22 2.15 -8.89 -0.25
N LEU A 23 2.28 -7.56 -0.22
CA LEU A 23 2.52 -6.76 -1.42
C LEU A 23 3.96 -6.94 -1.90
N ASN A 24 4.15 -6.79 -3.21
CA ASN A 24 5.46 -6.68 -3.82
C ASN A 24 6.17 -5.39 -3.34
N GLU A 25 7.47 -5.28 -3.59
CA GLU A 25 8.28 -4.12 -3.16
C GLU A 25 7.78 -2.80 -3.75
N ASN A 26 7.21 -2.83 -4.95
CA ASN A 26 6.60 -1.68 -5.62
C ASN A 26 5.15 -1.37 -5.14
N GLY A 27 4.63 -2.14 -4.18
CA GLY A 27 3.29 -2.00 -3.65
C GLY A 27 2.19 -2.75 -4.42
N THR A 28 2.49 -3.40 -5.55
CA THR A 28 1.47 -4.17 -6.29
C THR A 28 1.12 -5.48 -5.58
N CYS A 29 -0.10 -5.94 -5.80
CA CYS A 29 -0.54 -7.22 -5.29
C CYS A 29 -0.06 -8.39 -6.19
N PRO A 30 0.52 -9.46 -5.63
CA PRO A 30 0.97 -10.62 -6.41
C PRO A 30 -0.17 -11.55 -6.85
N THR A 31 -1.35 -11.41 -6.26
CA THR A 31 -2.54 -12.20 -6.61
C THR A 31 -3.07 -11.77 -7.96
N ALA A 32 -3.17 -12.71 -8.91
CA ALA A 32 -3.80 -12.47 -10.20
C ALA A 32 -5.26 -12.02 -10.02
N ASP A 33 -5.72 -11.10 -10.87
CA ASP A 33 -7.09 -10.55 -10.86
C ASP A 33 -7.50 -9.91 -9.52
N CYS A 34 -6.53 -9.41 -8.75
CA CYS A 34 -6.82 -8.67 -7.52
C CYS A 34 -7.20 -7.21 -7.85
N ILE A 35 -8.40 -6.81 -7.41
CA ILE A 35 -8.92 -5.43 -7.53
C ILE A 35 -7.98 -4.35 -6.97
N HIS A 36 -7.02 -4.72 -6.11
CA HIS A 36 -5.96 -3.80 -5.69
C HIS A 36 -5.22 -3.19 -6.87
N ASN A 37 -4.83 -4.00 -7.85
CA ASN A 37 -4.04 -3.54 -8.99
C ASN A 37 -4.93 -2.75 -9.95
N GLU A 38 -6.19 -3.17 -10.14
CA GLU A 38 -7.16 -2.43 -10.95
C GLU A 38 -7.45 -1.04 -10.39
N LEU A 39 -7.65 -0.92 -9.06
CA LEU A 39 -7.86 0.37 -8.40
C LEU A 39 -6.62 1.26 -8.45
N MET A 40 -5.42 0.67 -8.31
CA MET A 40 -4.16 1.40 -8.46
C MET A 40 -3.98 1.97 -9.87
N GLU A 41 -4.36 1.22 -10.91
CA GLU A 41 -4.34 1.70 -12.30
C GLU A 41 -5.36 2.82 -12.54
N LEU A 42 -6.54 2.74 -11.91
CA LEU A 42 -7.56 3.80 -11.98
C LEU A 42 -7.08 5.08 -11.28
N GLU A 43 -6.52 4.97 -10.08
CA GLU A 43 -5.97 6.11 -9.32
C GLU A 43 -4.80 6.79 -10.06
N ALA A 44 -3.97 6.00 -10.78
CA ALA A 44 -2.87 6.51 -11.60
C ALA A 44 -3.31 7.22 -12.90
N GLY A 45 -4.62 7.26 -13.18
CA GLY A 45 -5.21 8.04 -14.28
C GLY A 45 -6.01 9.27 -13.80
N GLU A 46 -6.22 9.42 -12.49
CA GLU A 46 -7.03 10.49 -11.88
C GLU A 46 -6.23 11.72 -11.45
N ASP A 47 -4.93 11.78 -11.75
CA ASP A 47 -4.08 12.97 -11.63
C ASP A 47 -4.35 14.04 -12.71
N ASN A 48 -5.50 13.93 -13.41
CA ASN A 48 -6.06 14.93 -14.32
C ASN A 48 -7.45 15.48 -13.89
N ASP A 49 -7.82 15.46 -12.60
CA ASP A 49 -8.96 16.27 -12.13
C ASP A 49 -8.63 17.06 -10.86
N THR A 50 -8.36 18.36 -11.06
CA THR A 50 -8.20 19.41 -10.04
C THR A 50 -9.52 19.77 -9.35
N SER A 51 -10.29 18.79 -8.88
CA SER A 51 -11.60 19.05 -8.26
C SER A 51 -11.80 18.28 -6.95
N GLN A 52 -10.98 18.60 -5.95
CA GLN A 52 -11.41 18.50 -4.56
C GLN A 52 -11.80 19.91 -4.11
N ALA A 53 -13.10 20.21 -4.21
CA ALA A 53 -13.75 21.43 -3.75
C ALA A 53 -13.98 21.41 -2.24
#